data_AF-A0A9P0GI69-F1
#
_entry.id   AF-A0A9P0GI69-F1
#
_cell.length_a   1.000
_cell.length_b   1.000
_cell.length_c   1.000
_cell.angle_alpha   90.00
_cell.angle_beta   90.00
_cell.angle_gamma   90.00
#
_symmetry.space_group_name_H-M   'P 1'
#
loop_
_entity.id
_entity.type
_entity.pdbx_description
1 polymer ?
#
loop_
_entity_poly.entity_id
_entity_poly.type
_entity_poly.pdbx_seq_one_letter_code
_entity_poly.pdbx_strand_id
1 'polypeptide(L)'
;MEFLPRLKKKIRKKEVVQPEEYVNFIEENFTAWNIADPQTVTVCDWRKESRKYLKPPGSWHFQFNPSKRFFMKKTKNGISLKGEVNYKSECGIPRTVNKKGSGTPNSIKPSIVTVGKQINDKKLKKYRWTTKEALQND
;
A
#
# COMPACT_ATOMS: atom_id res chain seq x y z
N MET A 1 -6.43 -19.90 -17.88
CA MET A 1 -6.63 -18.47 -17.57
C MET A 1 -8.13 -18.12 -17.71
N GLU A 2 -9.02 -18.79 -16.97
CA GLU A 2 -10.48 -18.81 -17.26
C GLU A 2 -11.41 -18.34 -16.12
N PHE A 3 -10.87 -17.77 -15.05
CA PHE A 3 -11.67 -17.42 -13.87
C PHE A 3 -12.75 -16.35 -14.13
N LEU A 4 -12.36 -15.22 -14.73
CA LEU A 4 -13.28 -14.09 -14.95
C LEU A 4 -14.47 -14.45 -15.85
N PRO A 5 -14.30 -15.21 -16.96
CA PRO A 5 -15.44 -15.73 -17.73
C PRO A 5 -16.41 -16.60 -16.92
N ARG A 6 -15.88 -17.48 -16.06
CA ARG A 6 -16.69 -18.38 -15.21
C ARG A 6 -17.47 -17.61 -14.14
N LEU A 7 -16.82 -16.64 -13.46
CA LEU A 7 -17.44 -15.76 -12.48
C LEU A 7 -18.61 -14.98 -13.12
N LYS A 8 -18.37 -14.33 -14.26
CA LYS A 8 -19.39 -13.55 -14.98
C LYS A 8 -20.59 -14.41 -15.39
N LYS A 9 -20.35 -15.66 -15.82
CA LYS A 9 -21.42 -16.60 -16.19
C LYS A 9 -22.25 -17.05 -14.98
N LYS A 10 -21.63 -17.19 -13.79
CA LYS A 10 -22.31 -17.54 -12.53
C LYS A 10 -23.13 -16.35 -11.98
N ILE A 11 -22.55 -15.15 -11.97
CA ILE A 11 -23.22 -13.92 -11.51
C ILE A 11 -24.40 -13.55 -12.40
N ARG A 12 -24.26 -13.61 -13.74
CA ARG A 12 -25.34 -13.26 -14.67
C ARG A 12 -26.63 -14.05 -14.49
N LYS A 13 -26.56 -15.23 -13.84
CA LYS A 13 -27.71 -16.09 -13.57
C LYS A 13 -28.45 -15.72 -12.28
N LYS A 14 -27.89 -14.82 -11.46
CA LYS A 14 -28.47 -14.37 -10.21
C LYS A 14 -28.90 -12.90 -10.36
N GLU A 15 -30.12 -12.60 -9.97
CA GLU A 15 -30.70 -11.26 -10.03
C GLU A 15 -30.13 -10.35 -8.93
N VAL A 16 -29.82 -10.93 -7.76
CA VAL A 16 -29.12 -10.27 -6.64
C VAL A 16 -28.00 -11.19 -6.16
N VAL A 17 -26.79 -10.66 -6.01
CA VAL A 17 -25.63 -11.40 -5.49
C VAL A 17 -25.16 -10.71 -4.22
N GLN A 18 -25.20 -11.46 -3.11
CA GLN A 18 -24.72 -10.97 -1.82
C GLN A 18 -23.17 -10.93 -1.80
N PRO A 19 -22.55 -9.96 -1.11
CA PRO A 19 -21.09 -9.83 -1.04
C PRO A 19 -20.35 -11.11 -0.63
N GLU A 20 -20.96 -11.92 0.24
CA GLU A 20 -20.40 -13.17 0.74
C GLU A 20 -20.22 -14.22 -0.37
N GLU A 21 -21.12 -14.23 -1.37
CA GLU A 21 -21.03 -15.18 -2.48
C GLU A 21 -19.83 -14.90 -3.40
N TYR A 22 -19.39 -13.64 -3.48
CA TYR A 22 -18.17 -13.28 -4.20
C TYR A 22 -16.93 -13.79 -3.48
N VAL A 23 -16.88 -13.64 -2.15
CA VAL A 23 -15.77 -14.11 -1.33
C VAL A 23 -15.63 -15.63 -1.48
N ASN A 24 -16.75 -16.36 -1.33
CA ASN A 24 -16.77 -17.82 -1.48
C ASN A 24 -16.26 -18.26 -2.87
N PHE A 25 -16.69 -17.59 -3.94
CA PHE A 25 -16.23 -17.96 -5.29
C PHE A 25 -14.74 -17.65 -5.52
N ILE A 26 -14.22 -16.59 -4.91
CA ILE A 26 -12.79 -16.26 -4.96
C ILE A 26 -12.01 -17.32 -4.18
N GLU A 27 -12.46 -17.71 -2.99
CA GLU A 27 -11.83 -18.75 -2.16
C GLU A 27 -11.85 -20.15 -2.81
N GLU A 28 -12.92 -20.50 -3.52
CA GLU A 28 -13.03 -21.76 -4.28
C GLU A 28 -11.93 -21.92 -5.35
N ASN A 29 -11.40 -20.81 -5.88
CA ASN A 29 -10.51 -20.82 -7.04
C ASN A 29 -9.11 -20.24 -6.73
N PHE A 30 -8.96 -19.52 -5.62
CA PHE A 30 -7.75 -18.81 -5.21
C PHE A 30 -7.60 -18.80 -3.70
N THR A 31 -6.38 -18.62 -3.23
CA THR A 31 -6.13 -18.24 -1.84
C THR A 31 -6.49 -16.76 -1.67
N ALA A 32 -7.62 -16.48 -1.01
CA ALA A 32 -7.99 -15.14 -0.62
C ALA A 32 -7.22 -14.73 0.65
N TRP A 33 -6.70 -13.51 0.67
CA TRP A 33 -6.05 -12.92 1.84
C TRP A 33 -6.88 -11.71 2.27
N ASN A 34 -7.52 -11.80 3.42
CA ASN A 34 -8.38 -10.73 3.90
C ASN A 34 -7.57 -9.77 4.78
N ILE A 35 -7.35 -8.55 4.29
CA ILE A 35 -6.61 -7.50 5.02
C ILE A 35 -7.28 -7.15 6.37
N ALA A 36 -8.61 -7.34 6.47
CA ALA A 36 -9.34 -7.11 7.71
C ALA A 36 -9.24 -8.26 8.72
N ASP A 37 -8.74 -9.43 8.31
CA ASP A 37 -8.51 -10.58 9.18
C ASP A 37 -7.02 -10.63 9.60
N PRO A 38 -6.71 -10.33 10.88
CA PRO A 38 -5.35 -10.39 11.41
C PRO A 38 -4.71 -11.78 11.33
N GLN A 39 -5.51 -12.85 11.25
CA GLN A 39 -5.01 -14.23 11.15
C GLN A 39 -4.50 -14.53 9.73
N THR A 40 -5.07 -13.90 8.71
CA THR A 40 -4.63 -14.09 7.32
C THR A 40 -3.54 -13.10 6.91
N VAL A 41 -3.62 -11.84 7.33
CA VAL A 41 -2.66 -10.79 6.94
C VAL A 41 -2.24 -9.95 8.15
N THR A 42 -0.95 -10.03 8.49
CA THR A 42 -0.37 -9.05 9.43
C THR A 42 -0.06 -7.74 8.69
N VAL A 43 -0.85 -6.70 8.97
CA VAL A 43 -0.61 -5.36 8.43
C VAL A 43 0.34 -4.60 9.35
N CYS A 44 1.42 -4.04 8.80
CA CYS A 44 2.41 -3.28 9.58
C CYS A 44 2.45 -1.80 9.16
N ASP A 45 2.70 -0.88 10.12
CA ASP A 45 2.83 0.56 9.87
C ASP A 45 4.23 0.91 9.36
N TRP A 46 4.46 0.63 8.08
CA TRP A 46 5.70 1.01 7.40
C TRP A 46 5.86 2.52 7.25
N ARG A 47 4.78 3.30 7.26
CA ARG A 47 4.84 4.75 7.05
C ARG A 47 5.46 5.45 8.25
N LYS A 48 5.00 5.12 9.46
CA LYS A 48 5.56 5.68 10.69
C LYS A 48 6.98 5.19 10.91
N GLU A 49 7.23 3.91 10.67
CA GLU A 49 8.54 3.32 10.95
C GLU A 49 9.61 3.81 9.98
N SER A 50 9.33 3.82 8.66
CA SER A 50 10.29 4.29 7.66
C SER A 50 10.73 5.74 7.86
N ARG A 51 9.86 6.60 8.40
CA ARG A 51 10.19 8.02 8.71
C ARG A 51 11.29 8.18 9.76
N LYS A 52 11.55 7.17 10.59
CA LYS A 52 12.65 7.20 11.56
C LYS A 52 14.01 7.03 10.87
N TYR A 53 14.05 6.29 9.77
CA TYR A 53 15.28 5.90 9.08
C TYR A 53 15.53 6.70 7.79
N LEU A 54 14.48 7.09 7.08
CA LEU A 54 14.57 7.79 5.80
C LEU A 54 14.36 9.29 5.96
N LYS A 55 15.13 10.08 5.21
CA LYS A 55 14.88 11.51 5.03
C LYS A 55 13.52 11.71 4.34
N PRO A 56 12.78 12.79 4.64
CA PRO A 56 11.56 13.09 3.89
C PRO A 56 11.90 13.33 2.40
N PRO A 57 11.01 12.96 1.45
CA PRO A 57 11.28 13.09 0.01
C PRO A 57 11.70 14.49 -0.44
N GLY A 58 11.21 15.55 0.23
CA GLY A 58 11.61 16.93 -0.07
C GLY A 58 13.07 17.27 0.29
N SER A 59 13.72 16.47 1.14
CA SER A 59 15.15 16.63 1.50
C SER A 59 16.05 15.65 0.76
N TRP A 60 15.55 15.01 -0.29
CA TRP A 60 16.36 14.18 -1.16
C TRP A 60 17.17 15.07 -2.10
N HIS A 61 18.27 14.52 -2.62
CA HIS A 61 19.14 15.22 -3.57
C HIS A 61 18.52 15.33 -4.99
N PHE A 62 17.31 14.79 -5.17
CA PHE A 62 16.49 14.92 -6.36
C PHE A 62 15.03 15.07 -5.93
N GLN A 63 14.23 15.69 -6.79
CA GLN A 63 12.80 15.84 -6.53
C GLN A 63 12.06 14.57 -6.95
N PHE A 64 11.28 13.99 -6.04
CA PHE A 64 10.55 12.75 -6.28
C PHE A 64 9.52 12.89 -7.41
N ASN A 65 8.72 13.96 -7.41
CA ASN A 65 7.61 14.14 -8.35
C ASN A 65 8.02 14.26 -9.84
N PRO A 66 9.02 15.09 -10.21
CA PRO A 66 9.44 15.19 -11.61
C PRO A 66 10.31 14.02 -12.08
N SER A 67 10.70 13.10 -11.20
CA SER A 67 11.54 11.96 -11.57
C SER A 67 10.72 10.92 -12.35
N LYS A 68 11.13 10.63 -13.59
CA LYS A 68 10.54 9.58 -14.45
C LYS A 68 11.20 8.22 -14.25
N ARG A 69 12.45 8.20 -13.78
CA ARG A 69 13.21 6.98 -13.48
C ARG A 69 13.80 7.06 -12.08
N PHE A 70 13.84 5.91 -11.40
CA PHE A 70 14.53 5.76 -10.12
C PHE A 70 15.54 4.63 -10.24
N PHE A 71 16.76 4.87 -9.79
CA PHE A 71 17.80 3.86 -9.66
C PHE A 71 18.01 3.58 -8.19
N MET A 72 17.87 2.32 -7.83
CA MET A 72 18.07 1.86 -6.46
C MET A 72 19.23 0.88 -6.44
N LYS A 73 20.28 1.23 -5.69
CA LYS A 73 21.43 0.37 -5.47
C LYS A 73 21.51 0.00 -4.00
N LYS A 74 21.42 -1.30 -3.71
CA LYS A 74 21.69 -1.84 -2.38
C LYS A 74 23.19 -1.71 -2.10
N THR A 75 23.53 -1.15 -0.94
CA THR A 75 24.90 -1.10 -0.43
C THR A 75 24.96 -1.87 0.89
N LYS A 76 26.18 -2.13 1.39
CA LYS A 76 26.37 -2.87 2.66
C LYS A 76 25.61 -2.25 3.84
N ASN A 77 25.55 -0.92 3.87
CA ASN A 77 25.01 -0.15 4.99
C ASN A 77 23.67 0.54 4.67
N GLY A 78 23.02 0.20 3.54
CA GLY A 78 21.71 0.76 3.21
C GLY A 78 21.38 0.77 1.73
N ILE A 79 20.67 1.82 1.32
CA ILE A 79 20.16 1.98 -0.04
C ILE A 79 20.62 3.34 -0.56
N SER A 80 21.23 3.33 -1.73
CA SER A 80 21.51 4.54 -2.50
C SER A 80 20.45 4.69 -3.56
N LEU A 81 19.84 5.87 -3.63
CA LEU A 81 18.80 6.20 -4.58
C LEU A 81 19.29 7.31 -5.50
N LYS A 82 18.72 7.34 -6.70
CA LYS A 82 18.88 8.41 -7.67
C LYS A 82 17.56 8.53 -8.44
N GLY A 83 17.09 9.75 -8.64
CA GLY A 83 15.94 10.03 -9.51
C GLY A 83 16.39 10.84 -10.72
N GLU A 84 15.84 10.53 -11.89
CA GLU A 84 16.12 11.24 -13.14
C GLU A 84 14.82 11.73 -13.77
N VAL A 85 14.82 12.97 -14.25
CA VAL A 85 13.67 13.59 -14.92
C VAL A 85 13.50 13.09 -16.36
N ASN A 86 14.57 12.62 -16.99
CA ASN A 86 14.59 12.19 -18.38
C ASN A 86 14.83 10.69 -18.47
N TYR A 87 14.27 10.04 -19.50
CA TYR A 87 14.47 8.61 -19.70
C TYR A 87 15.85 8.26 -20.28
N LYS A 88 16.49 9.18 -21.00
CA LYS A 88 17.61 8.89 -21.90
C LYS A 88 18.99 9.30 -21.38
N SER A 89 19.08 9.90 -20.20
CA SER A 89 20.31 10.53 -19.71
C SER A 89 20.72 9.91 -18.38
N GLU A 90 21.83 9.17 -18.31
CA GLU A 90 22.37 8.62 -17.06
C GLU A 90 23.12 9.68 -16.25
N CYS A 91 22.45 10.78 -15.93
CA CYS A 91 23.07 11.93 -15.28
C CYS A 91 22.89 11.85 -13.76
N GLY A 92 24.00 11.84 -13.03
CA GLY A 92 24.02 11.99 -11.57
C GLY A 92 24.54 10.77 -10.80
N ILE A 93 24.91 11.01 -9.55
CA ILE A 93 25.55 10.03 -8.67
C ILE A 93 24.51 9.56 -7.64
N PRO A 94 24.26 8.24 -7.48
CA PRO A 94 23.38 7.73 -6.44
C PRO A 94 23.85 8.14 -5.04
N ARG A 95 22.96 8.70 -4.22
CA ARG A 95 23.26 9.08 -2.84
C ARG A 95 22.31 8.41 -1.86
N THR A 96 22.77 8.27 -0.62
CA THR A 96 21.97 7.70 0.47
C THR A 96 20.85 8.64 0.90
N VAL A 97 19.64 8.07 1.05
CA VAL A 97 18.45 8.77 1.55
C VAL A 97 18.18 8.52 3.04
N ASN A 98 19.03 7.73 3.71
CA ASN A 98 18.93 7.49 5.14
C ASN A 98 19.28 8.76 5.93
N LYS A 99 18.65 8.93 7.10
CA LYS A 99 19.04 9.96 8.07
C LYS A 99 20.41 9.61 8.67
N LYS A 100 21.15 10.62 9.10
CA LYS A 100 22.44 10.43 9.77
C LYS A 100 22.18 9.86 11.17
N GLY A 101 22.90 8.82 11.57
CA GLY A 101 22.78 8.20 12.89
C GLY A 101 21.53 7.32 13.11
N SER A 102 20.57 7.31 12.18
CA SER A 102 19.52 6.28 12.17
C SER A 102 20.15 5.01 11.58
N GLY A 103 20.15 3.91 12.33
CA GLY A 103 20.79 2.64 11.94
C GLY A 103 20.38 2.09 10.57
N THR A 104 20.90 0.93 10.21
CA THR A 104 20.71 0.33 8.88
C THR A 104 19.22 0.09 8.58
N PRO A 105 18.71 0.39 7.37
CA PRO A 105 17.32 0.08 6.98
C PRO A 105 16.93 -1.39 7.10
N ASN A 106 17.92 -2.30 7.12
CA ASN A 106 17.69 -3.74 7.32
C ASN A 106 17.19 -4.08 8.75
N SER A 107 17.29 -3.14 9.69
CA SER A 107 16.84 -3.31 11.07
C SER A 107 15.45 -2.73 11.33
N ILE A 108 14.73 -2.30 10.28
CA ILE A 108 13.38 -1.76 10.41
C ILE A 108 12.43 -2.88 10.87
N LYS A 109 11.87 -2.72 12.07
CA LYS A 109 10.83 -3.59 12.62
C LYS A 109 9.56 -2.77 12.77
N PRO A 110 8.64 -2.79 11.79
CA PRO A 110 7.43 -1.99 11.86
C PRO A 110 6.46 -2.55 12.90
N SER A 111 5.72 -1.65 13.56
CA SER A 111 4.67 -2.06 14.49
C SER A 111 3.46 -2.62 13.74
N ILE A 112 2.87 -3.69 14.26
CA ILE A 112 1.62 -4.26 13.74
C ILE A 112 0.48 -3.26 13.95
N VAL A 113 -0.35 -3.07 12.91
CA VAL A 113 -1.57 -2.27 12.96
C VAL A 113 -2.69 -3.18 13.43
N THR A 114 -3.28 -2.86 14.58
CA THR A 114 -4.45 -3.58 15.07
C THR A 114 -5.70 -3.16 14.30
N VAL A 115 -6.47 -4.15 13.85
CA VAL A 115 -7.81 -3.95 13.27
C VAL A 115 -8.72 -3.40 14.38
N GLY A 116 -9.55 -2.40 14.04
CA GLY A 116 -10.51 -1.82 15.00
C GLY A 116 -9.97 -0.69 15.89
N LYS A 117 -8.79 -0.13 15.59
CA LYS A 117 -8.33 1.07 16.31
C LYS A 117 -9.35 2.19 16.17
N GLN A 118 -9.91 2.66 17.28
CA GLN A 118 -10.92 3.73 17.28
C GLN A 118 -10.44 4.91 16.45
N ILE A 119 -11.18 5.18 15.37
CA ILE A 119 -10.94 6.33 14.51
C ILE A 119 -11.39 7.56 15.30
N ASN A 120 -10.51 8.56 15.40
CA ASN A 120 -10.86 9.84 16.01
C ASN A 120 -12.10 10.43 15.30
N ASP A 121 -13.14 10.79 16.06
CA ASP A 121 -14.46 11.21 15.57
C ASP A 121 -14.41 12.32 14.50
N LYS A 122 -13.41 13.20 14.58
CA LYS A 122 -13.17 14.26 13.59
C LYS A 122 -12.88 13.69 12.18
N LYS A 123 -12.17 12.55 12.10
CA LYS A 123 -11.93 11.85 10.84
C LYS A 123 -13.17 11.09 10.39
N LEU A 124 -13.94 10.50 11.31
CA LEU A 124 -15.15 9.75 10.97
C LEU A 124 -16.20 10.65 10.30
N LYS A 125 -16.40 11.88 10.79
CA LYS A 125 -17.28 12.88 10.17
C LYS A 125 -16.89 13.20 8.71
N LYS A 126 -15.59 13.18 8.40
CA LYS A 126 -15.07 13.40 7.04
C LYS A 126 -15.38 12.26 6.08
N TYR A 127 -15.72 11.05 6.54
CA TYR A 127 -16.06 9.91 5.68
C TYR A 127 -17.54 9.50 5.78
N ARG A 128 -18.34 10.17 6.62
CA ARG A 128 -19.76 9.87 6.87
C ARG A 128 -20.71 10.37 5.78
N TRP A 129 -20.28 11.27 4.90
CA TRP A 129 -21.12 11.77 3.80
C TRP A 129 -21.25 10.76 2.65
N THR A 130 -20.39 9.74 2.56
CA THR A 130 -20.46 8.70 1.52
C THR A 130 -21.33 7.49 1.88
N THR A 131 -21.82 7.38 3.13
CA THR A 131 -22.51 6.16 3.60
C THR A 131 -24.00 6.33 3.88
N LYS A 132 -24.50 7.55 4.07
CA LYS A 132 -25.94 7.78 4.26
C LYS A 132 -26.75 7.71 2.97
N GLU A 133 -26.14 7.99 1.82
CA GLU A 133 -26.80 7.85 0.50
C GLU A 133 -26.92 6.37 0.06
N ALA A 134 -26.14 5.47 0.67
CA ALA A 134 -26.17 4.03 0.36
C ALA A 134 -27.21 3.23 1.17
N LEU A 135 -27.82 3.81 2.22
CA LEU A 135 -28.78 3.14 3.10
C LEU A 135 -30.19 3.76 3.07
N GLN A 136 -30.46 4.66 2.11
CA GLN A 136 -31.76 5.31 1.92
C GLN A 136 -32.40 5.04 0.56
N ASN A 137 -31.88 4.07 -0.22
CA ASN A 137 -32.46 3.63 -1.49
C ASN A 137 -32.73 2.10 -1.51
N ASP A 138 -33.06 1.51 -0.36
CA ASP A 138 -33.70 0.20 -0.26
C ASP A 138 -35.00 0.34 0.56
#